data_AF-A0A349E4E4-F1
#
_entry.id   AF-A0A349E4E4-F1
#
_cell.length_a   1.000
_cell.length_b   1.000
_cell.length_c   1.000
_cell.angle_alpha   90.00
_cell.angle_beta   90.00
_cell.angle_gamma   90.00
#
_symmetry.space_group_name_H-M   'P 1'
#
loop_
_entity.id
_entity.type
_entity.pdbx_description
1 polymer ?
#
loop_
_entity_poly.entity_id
_entity_poly.type
_entity_poly.pdbx_seq_one_letter_code
_entity_poly.pdbx_strand_id
1 'polypeptide(L)'
;MSGEKRAPIFMMQEDLMWHLQEMEEQAMEEERWHASLRNARWHRRREQDEYERERQERNSAHRELLENLNSGLHQMEDEYLRQQEQLQTLQLREVELQGEINNLKERTEEELKKQRDEYTRLVTQNREQINQVKNQVANILQREAANQQSAQLLIEDLEKLIGHTEANLPHAKFAPGQLEKVRRQVEAAKTHIENAPQTAIATGQQAYFDLVDLREEVLEKEAEFNLWLDNTLEAMRALFESIAQNRNITLKVDEDELAEKEVDFWTRGAYQALEDQVEALKKELEENRKTISLERIKEILAEVETLQKRQRELLKEAVERVISSQARAEIGDVIVETLEKEGFTLEESGYEQSDERNTYLIKVVNRAGTEVVAAVVPDDATNTNTVSVNTFDKNVLSDQVTGERFEGIRKALVEAGLQVGQTVCEDAPLKELYDIDEILKEQGEGIPKNVLEKAEMLNGQSAKEARS
;
A
#
# COMPACT_ATOMS: atom_id res chain seq x y z
N MET A 1 189.88 -94.89 102.31
CA MET A 1 191.29 -94.57 101.99
C MET A 1 191.36 -93.15 101.42
N SER A 2 192.42 -92.37 101.70
CA SER A 2 192.95 -91.16 100.96
C SER A 2 192.07 -89.87 100.86
N GLY A 3 192.52 -88.59 100.96
CA GLY A 3 193.79 -87.89 101.25
C GLY A 3 193.83 -86.41 100.72
N GLU A 4 194.21 -85.42 101.58
CA GLU A 4 195.02 -84.15 101.42
C GLU A 4 195.06 -83.30 100.10
N LYS A 5 195.34 -81.97 99.96
CA LYS A 5 196.02 -80.88 100.74
C LYS A 5 195.91 -79.46 100.03
N ARG A 6 195.82 -78.37 100.83
CA ARG A 6 196.48 -77.00 100.80
C ARG A 6 196.27 -75.97 99.63
N ALA A 7 195.80 -74.71 99.83
CA ALA A 7 196.38 -73.44 100.42
C ALA A 7 197.22 -72.60 99.39
N PRO A 8 197.62 -71.29 99.57
CA PRO A 8 197.17 -70.11 100.38
C PRO A 8 197.24 -68.64 99.75
N ILE A 9 196.65 -67.61 100.41
CA ILE A 9 197.13 -66.22 100.83
C ILE A 9 197.30 -64.94 99.90
N PHE A 10 196.83 -63.76 100.43
CA PHE A 10 197.18 -62.28 100.38
C PHE A 10 196.77 -61.24 99.25
N MET A 11 196.06 -60.16 99.70
CA MET A 11 196.10 -58.66 99.45
C MET A 11 196.34 -57.97 98.07
N MET A 12 195.54 -56.91 97.73
CA MET A 12 195.89 -55.47 97.44
C MET A 12 195.04 -54.73 96.34
N GLN A 13 194.37 -53.63 96.74
CA GLN A 13 194.27 -52.30 96.11
C GLN A 13 193.71 -52.05 94.66
N GLU A 14 193.45 -53.04 93.80
CA GLU A 14 192.94 -52.77 92.43
C GLU A 14 191.40 -52.72 92.29
N ASP A 15 190.67 -53.16 93.32
CA ASP A 15 189.19 -53.13 93.38
C ASP A 15 188.58 -51.72 93.49
N LEU A 16 189.38 -50.67 93.67
CA LEU A 16 188.86 -49.30 93.87
C LEU A 16 188.78 -48.46 92.59
N MET A 17 189.50 -48.84 91.53
CA MET A 17 189.54 -48.07 90.28
C MET A 17 188.53 -48.54 89.25
N TRP A 18 188.16 -49.82 89.29
CA TRP A 18 187.20 -50.41 88.36
C TRP A 18 185.77 -49.93 88.61
N HIS A 19 185.37 -49.74 89.88
CA HIS A 19 184.03 -49.25 90.24
C HIS A 19 183.75 -47.77 89.87
N LEU A 20 184.76 -46.96 89.55
CA LEU A 20 184.54 -45.59 89.06
C LEU A 20 184.15 -45.56 87.56
N GLN A 21 184.56 -46.57 86.79
CA GLN A 21 184.30 -46.65 85.36
C GLN A 21 182.90 -47.24 85.06
N GLU A 22 182.36 -48.00 86.01
CA GLU A 22 181.02 -48.57 85.98
C GLU A 22 179.89 -47.52 86.16
N MET A 23 180.20 -46.33 86.68
CA MET A 23 179.20 -45.29 86.97
C MET A 23 178.99 -44.26 85.85
N GLU A 24 180.01 -43.96 85.02
CA GLU A 24 179.86 -43.01 83.91
C GLU A 24 179.15 -43.62 82.69
N GLU A 25 179.31 -44.92 82.44
CA GLU A 25 178.62 -45.62 81.36
C GLU A 25 177.10 -45.78 81.63
N GLN A 26 176.70 -45.95 82.90
CA GLN A 26 175.28 -46.09 83.26
C GLN A 26 174.51 -44.76 83.18
N ALA A 27 175.16 -43.61 83.37
CA ALA A 27 174.52 -42.30 83.28
C ALA A 27 174.18 -41.87 81.82
N MET A 28 174.96 -42.34 80.83
CA MET A 28 174.71 -42.01 79.41
C MET A 28 173.59 -42.84 78.75
N GLU A 29 173.22 -44.00 79.31
CA GLU A 29 172.13 -44.83 78.76
C GLU A 29 170.73 -44.36 79.19
N GLU A 30 170.56 -43.79 80.39
CA GLU A 30 169.27 -43.25 80.85
C GLU A 30 168.84 -42.00 80.06
N GLU A 31 169.79 -41.16 79.63
CA GLU A 31 169.49 -39.93 78.90
C GLU A 31 168.95 -40.21 77.48
N ARG A 32 169.41 -41.30 76.86
CA ARG A 32 168.92 -41.77 75.53
C ARG A 32 167.52 -42.37 75.62
N TRP A 33 167.18 -43.03 76.73
CA TRP A 33 165.85 -43.61 76.94
C TRP A 33 164.77 -42.51 77.09
N HIS A 34 165.05 -41.45 77.86
CA HIS A 34 164.10 -40.35 78.08
C HIS A 34 163.85 -39.46 76.86
N ALA A 35 164.80 -39.38 75.91
CA ALA A 35 164.61 -38.65 74.65
C ALA A 35 163.61 -39.35 73.71
N SER A 36 163.58 -40.69 73.68
CA SER A 36 162.70 -41.47 72.78
C SER A 36 161.21 -41.38 73.13
N LEU A 37 160.89 -41.29 74.43
CA LEU A 37 159.50 -41.24 74.94
C LEU A 37 158.80 -39.91 74.67
N ARG A 38 159.53 -38.80 74.47
CA ARG A 38 158.94 -37.49 74.16
C ARG A 38 158.46 -37.39 72.71
N ASN A 39 159.19 -37.96 71.75
CA ASN A 39 158.80 -37.93 70.34
C ASN A 39 157.55 -38.79 70.04
N ALA A 40 157.39 -39.93 70.73
CA ALA A 40 156.25 -40.82 70.50
C ALA A 40 154.89 -40.23 70.95
N ARG A 41 154.88 -39.32 71.94
CA ARG A 41 153.63 -38.67 72.42
C ARG A 41 153.16 -37.53 71.53
N TRP A 42 154.06 -36.87 70.82
CA TRP A 42 153.72 -35.71 69.98
C TRP A 42 152.97 -36.11 68.71
N HIS A 43 153.36 -37.22 68.06
CA HIS A 43 152.69 -37.71 66.84
C HIS A 43 151.27 -38.20 67.07
N ARG A 44 150.99 -38.88 68.19
CA ARG A 44 149.68 -39.50 68.45
C ARG A 44 148.55 -38.47 68.71
N ARG A 45 148.89 -37.25 69.16
CA ARG A 45 147.88 -36.21 69.45
C ARG A 45 147.38 -35.49 68.20
N ARG A 46 148.20 -35.44 67.14
CA ARG A 46 147.88 -34.68 65.93
C ARG A 46 146.90 -35.41 65.00
N GLU A 47 146.98 -36.74 64.93
CA GLU A 47 146.08 -37.56 64.12
C GLU A 47 144.63 -37.56 64.66
N GLN A 48 144.42 -37.33 65.95
CA GLN A 48 143.09 -37.34 66.56
C GLN A 48 142.28 -36.06 66.25
N ASP A 49 142.95 -34.90 66.22
CA ASP A 49 142.31 -33.60 65.95
C ASP A 49 141.85 -33.46 64.48
N GLU A 50 142.53 -34.12 63.53
CA GLU A 50 142.15 -34.10 62.10
C GLU A 50 140.89 -34.93 61.83
N TYR A 51 140.72 -36.06 62.53
CA TYR A 51 139.57 -36.96 62.35
C TYR A 51 138.24 -36.38 62.86
N GLU A 52 138.28 -35.51 63.89
CA GLU A 52 137.08 -34.90 64.47
C GLU A 52 136.52 -33.75 63.60
N ARG A 53 137.38 -32.98 62.91
CA ARG A 53 136.95 -31.89 62.03
C ARG A 53 136.15 -32.40 60.82
N GLU A 54 136.63 -33.45 60.17
CA GLU A 54 135.99 -34.04 58.99
C GLU A 54 134.59 -34.62 59.30
N ARG A 55 134.36 -35.03 60.56
CA ARG A 55 133.07 -35.55 61.00
C ARG A 55 132.04 -34.45 61.27
N GLN A 56 132.48 -33.26 61.73
CA GLN A 56 131.58 -32.13 61.97
C GLN A 56 131.07 -31.52 60.65
N GLU A 57 131.94 -31.39 59.63
CA GLU A 57 131.54 -30.84 58.32
C GLU A 57 130.51 -31.72 57.59
N ARG A 58 130.61 -33.04 57.68
CA ARG A 58 129.60 -33.96 57.11
C ARG A 58 128.23 -33.82 57.78
N ASN A 59 128.20 -33.62 59.09
CA ASN A 59 126.94 -33.55 59.83
C ASN A 59 126.18 -32.24 59.61
N SER A 60 126.85 -31.12 59.35
CA SER A 60 126.18 -29.85 59.04
C SER A 60 125.52 -29.89 57.66
N ALA A 61 126.23 -30.39 56.64
CA ALA A 61 125.72 -30.50 55.26
C ALA A 61 124.47 -31.39 55.16
N HIS A 62 124.41 -32.48 55.95
CA HIS A 62 123.25 -33.38 55.93
C HIS A 62 121.98 -32.75 56.55
N ARG A 63 122.15 -31.84 57.51
CA ARG A 63 121.03 -31.19 58.21
C ARG A 63 120.35 -30.15 57.32
N GLU A 64 121.15 -29.39 56.58
CA GLU A 64 120.68 -28.35 55.63
C GLU A 64 119.86 -28.95 54.47
N LEU A 65 120.22 -30.16 54.02
CA LEU A 65 119.52 -30.87 52.96
C LEU A 65 118.11 -31.36 53.39
N LEU A 66 117.96 -31.81 54.64
CA LEU A 66 116.68 -32.24 55.20
C LEU A 66 115.70 -31.08 55.39
N GLU A 67 116.20 -29.90 55.74
CA GLU A 67 115.38 -28.70 55.98
C GLU A 67 114.82 -28.12 54.66
N ASN A 68 115.61 -28.15 53.59
CA ASN A 68 115.15 -27.80 52.24
C ASN A 68 114.12 -28.79 51.67
N LEU A 69 114.24 -30.07 51.97
CA LEU A 69 113.28 -31.09 51.51
C LEU A 69 111.93 -30.98 52.23
N ASN A 70 111.95 -30.67 53.52
CA ASN A 70 110.73 -30.55 54.33
C ASN A 70 109.91 -29.30 53.98
N SER A 71 110.58 -28.18 53.67
CA SER A 71 109.91 -26.96 53.21
C SER A 71 109.33 -27.10 51.80
N GLY A 72 110.01 -27.81 50.90
CA GLY A 72 109.49 -28.11 49.56
C GLY A 72 108.25 -29.02 49.56
N LEU A 73 108.18 -29.99 50.48
CA LEU A 73 107.02 -30.88 50.61
C LEU A 73 105.76 -30.13 51.10
N HIS A 74 105.89 -29.23 52.08
CA HIS A 74 104.75 -28.45 52.57
C HIS A 74 104.18 -27.46 51.54
N GLN A 75 105.04 -26.86 50.70
CA GLN A 75 104.57 -25.99 49.62
C GLN A 75 103.76 -26.76 48.57
N MET A 76 104.20 -27.97 48.23
CA MET A 76 103.51 -28.81 47.25
C MET A 76 102.14 -29.31 47.76
N GLU A 77 102.04 -29.62 49.05
CA GLU A 77 100.79 -30.07 49.68
C GLU A 77 99.74 -28.94 49.72
N ASP A 78 100.16 -27.72 50.04
CA ASP A 78 99.31 -26.52 50.01
C ASP A 78 98.80 -26.19 48.60
N GLU A 79 99.64 -26.33 47.58
CA GLU A 79 99.24 -26.13 46.18
C GLU A 79 98.25 -27.21 45.71
N TYR A 80 98.45 -28.46 46.13
CA TYR A 80 97.57 -29.57 45.78
C TYR A 80 96.17 -29.40 46.39
N LEU A 81 96.09 -28.98 47.67
CA LEU A 81 94.82 -28.71 48.34
C LEU A 81 94.06 -27.54 47.69
N ARG A 82 94.75 -26.46 47.31
CA ARG A 82 94.14 -25.32 46.60
C ARG A 82 93.61 -25.72 45.22
N GLN A 83 94.34 -26.55 44.48
CA GLN A 83 93.87 -27.06 43.19
C GLN A 83 92.62 -27.94 43.35
N GLN A 84 92.58 -28.78 44.38
CA GLN A 84 91.43 -29.65 44.64
C GLN A 84 90.18 -28.84 45.03
N GLU A 85 90.32 -27.78 45.81
CA GLU A 85 89.23 -26.88 46.21
C GLU A 85 88.70 -26.06 45.00
N GLN A 86 89.59 -25.61 44.11
CA GLN A 86 89.20 -24.99 42.84
C GLN A 86 88.43 -25.95 41.92
N LEU A 87 88.82 -27.22 41.84
CA LEU A 87 88.10 -28.20 41.02
C LEU A 87 86.70 -28.49 41.57
N GLN A 88 86.54 -28.59 42.89
CA GLN A 88 85.21 -28.79 43.50
C GLN A 88 84.29 -27.59 43.31
N THR A 89 84.80 -26.37 43.42
CA THR A 89 84.00 -25.15 43.19
C THR A 89 83.57 -25.00 41.73
N LEU A 90 84.43 -25.37 40.78
CA LEU A 90 84.08 -25.41 39.36
C LEU A 90 82.99 -26.46 39.06
N GLN A 91 83.08 -27.66 39.65
CA GLN A 91 82.08 -28.72 39.47
C GLN A 91 80.70 -28.31 40.03
N LEU A 92 80.66 -27.69 41.21
CA LEU A 92 79.42 -27.19 41.78
C LEU A 92 78.77 -26.11 40.89
N ARG A 93 79.60 -25.23 40.30
CA ARG A 93 79.13 -24.18 39.40
C ARG A 93 78.64 -24.73 38.06
N GLU A 94 79.24 -25.81 37.55
CA GLU A 94 78.76 -26.48 36.34
C GLU A 94 77.39 -27.13 36.54
N VAL A 95 77.17 -27.77 37.69
CA VAL A 95 75.87 -28.36 38.05
C VAL A 95 74.79 -27.28 38.19
N GLU A 96 75.11 -26.15 38.81
CA GLU A 96 74.20 -25.01 38.95
C GLU A 96 73.81 -24.41 37.59
N LEU A 97 74.80 -24.17 36.71
CA LEU A 97 74.56 -23.67 35.35
C LEU A 97 73.75 -24.65 34.49
N GLN A 98 73.98 -25.96 34.61
CA GLN A 98 73.16 -26.98 33.94
C GLN A 98 71.72 -26.98 34.46
N GLY A 99 71.51 -26.78 35.76
CA GLY A 99 70.18 -26.60 36.35
C GLY A 99 69.45 -25.37 35.80
N GLU A 100 70.14 -24.24 35.69
CA GLU A 100 69.60 -23.00 35.11
C GLU A 100 69.27 -23.16 33.62
N ILE A 101 70.14 -23.79 32.83
CA ILE A 101 69.93 -24.05 31.40
C ILE A 101 68.72 -24.97 31.18
N ASN A 102 68.58 -26.01 32.00
CA ASN A 102 67.44 -26.93 31.89
C ASN A 102 66.13 -26.24 32.27
N ASN A 103 66.12 -25.44 33.33
CA ASN A 103 64.95 -24.64 33.72
C ASN A 103 64.57 -23.61 32.64
N LEU A 104 65.55 -22.95 32.01
CA LEU A 104 65.30 -22.03 30.90
C LEU A 104 64.73 -22.75 29.68
N LYS A 105 65.29 -23.91 29.30
CA LYS A 105 64.76 -24.73 28.20
C LYS A 105 63.32 -25.13 28.46
N GLU A 106 63.02 -25.66 29.64
CA GLU A 106 61.67 -26.10 30.01
C GLU A 106 60.68 -24.93 29.98
N ARG A 107 61.05 -23.76 30.50
CA ARG A 107 60.23 -22.54 30.41
C ARG A 107 60.00 -22.08 28.97
N THR A 108 61.04 -22.08 28.13
CA THR A 108 60.90 -21.68 26.72
C THR A 108 60.06 -22.66 25.91
N GLU A 109 60.18 -23.97 26.18
CA GLU A 109 59.35 -24.99 25.54
C GLU A 109 57.89 -24.90 25.99
N GLU A 110 57.63 -24.62 27.27
CA GLU A 110 56.28 -24.37 27.77
C GLU A 110 55.66 -23.11 27.17
N GLU A 111 56.40 -21.99 27.07
CA GLU A 111 55.91 -20.75 26.45
C GLU A 111 55.68 -20.92 24.95
N LEU A 112 56.59 -21.57 24.23
CA LEU A 112 56.40 -21.88 22.81
C LEU A 112 55.21 -22.82 22.58
N LYS A 113 54.98 -23.78 23.48
CA LYS A 113 53.82 -24.66 23.42
C LYS A 113 52.53 -23.89 23.67
N LYS A 114 52.48 -23.04 24.70
CA LYS A 114 51.33 -22.16 24.99
C LYS A 114 51.02 -21.25 23.80
N GLN A 115 52.02 -20.61 23.21
CA GLN A 115 51.85 -19.77 22.03
C GLN A 115 51.38 -20.56 20.81
N ARG A 116 51.92 -21.77 20.56
CA ARG A 116 51.46 -22.63 19.46
C ARG A 116 50.03 -23.10 19.66
N ASP A 117 49.65 -23.47 20.87
CA ASP A 117 48.29 -23.89 21.21
C ASP A 117 47.31 -22.71 21.05
N GLU A 118 47.70 -21.52 21.50
CA GLU A 118 46.93 -20.29 21.32
C GLU A 118 46.79 -19.91 19.84
N TYR A 119 47.88 -19.96 19.07
CA TYR A 119 47.87 -19.69 17.64
C TYR A 119 47.02 -20.72 16.88
N THR A 120 47.12 -22.00 17.25
CA THR A 120 46.32 -23.06 16.65
C THR A 120 44.84 -22.87 16.97
N ARG A 121 44.50 -22.50 18.22
CA ARG A 121 43.13 -22.14 18.60
C ARG A 121 42.61 -20.95 17.81
N LEU A 122 43.41 -19.88 17.70
CA LEU A 122 43.05 -18.67 16.96
C LEU A 122 42.85 -18.97 15.46
N VAL A 123 43.74 -19.75 14.84
CA VAL A 123 43.61 -20.19 13.44
C VAL A 123 42.37 -21.04 13.24
N THR A 124 42.07 -21.95 14.18
CA THR A 124 40.88 -22.80 14.12
C THR A 124 39.60 -21.97 14.25
N GLN A 125 39.53 -21.06 15.22
CA GLN A 125 38.43 -20.12 15.39
C GLN A 125 38.22 -19.23 14.16
N ASN A 126 39.30 -18.65 13.62
CA ASN A 126 39.22 -17.85 12.40
C ASN A 126 38.72 -18.66 11.21
N ARG A 127 39.13 -19.92 11.09
CA ARG A 127 38.67 -20.81 10.01
C ARG A 127 37.20 -21.16 10.14
N GLU A 128 36.71 -21.38 11.36
CA GLU A 128 35.29 -21.59 11.65
C GLU A 128 34.46 -20.35 11.33
N GLN A 129 34.90 -19.16 11.74
CA GLN A 129 34.24 -17.89 11.43
C GLN A 129 34.19 -17.64 9.91
N ILE A 130 35.28 -17.88 9.18
CA ILE A 130 35.31 -17.75 7.72
C ILE A 130 34.32 -18.72 7.06
N ASN A 131 34.23 -19.97 7.55
CA ASN A 131 33.29 -20.94 7.02
C ASN A 131 31.83 -20.55 7.31
N GLN A 132 31.55 -20.01 8.50
CA GLN A 132 30.22 -19.49 8.84
C GLN A 132 29.82 -18.33 7.93
N VAL A 133 30.72 -17.36 7.72
CA VAL A 133 30.47 -16.22 6.82
C VAL A 133 30.26 -16.70 5.38
N LYS A 134 31.07 -17.64 4.88
CA LYS A 134 30.88 -18.23 3.54
C LYS A 134 29.51 -18.87 3.38
N ASN A 135 29.07 -19.65 4.38
CA ASN A 135 27.75 -20.28 4.36
C ASN A 135 26.61 -19.24 4.44
N GLN A 136 26.79 -18.20 5.25
CA GLN A 136 25.83 -17.09 5.33
C GLN A 136 25.71 -16.35 3.98
N VAL A 137 26.84 -16.03 3.34
CA VAL A 137 26.86 -15.38 2.01
C VAL A 137 26.21 -16.26 0.95
N ALA A 138 26.50 -17.57 0.92
CA ALA A 138 25.85 -18.50 -0.01
C ALA A 138 24.33 -18.55 0.20
N ASN A 139 23.87 -18.60 1.45
CA ASN A 139 22.45 -18.57 1.77
C ASN A 139 21.77 -17.24 1.39
N ILE A 140 22.47 -16.11 1.56
CA ILE A 140 21.99 -14.79 1.15
C ILE A 140 21.84 -14.73 -0.38
N LEU A 141 22.87 -15.14 -1.13
CA LEU A 141 22.85 -15.15 -2.59
C LEU A 141 21.73 -16.06 -3.13
N GLN A 142 21.53 -17.24 -2.51
CA GLN A 142 20.46 -18.15 -2.91
C GLN A 142 19.07 -17.57 -2.63
N ARG A 143 18.89 -16.89 -1.48
CA ARG A 143 17.64 -16.16 -1.17
C ARG A 143 17.41 -15.00 -2.13
N GLU A 144 18.45 -14.26 -2.47
CA GLU A 144 18.38 -13.11 -3.37
C GLU A 144 18.00 -13.56 -4.78
N ALA A 145 18.61 -14.63 -5.30
CA ALA A 145 18.25 -15.24 -6.57
C ALA A 145 16.80 -15.78 -6.57
N ALA A 146 16.36 -16.44 -5.50
CA ALA A 146 14.99 -16.91 -5.36
C ALA A 146 13.97 -15.75 -5.31
N ASN A 147 14.30 -14.67 -4.59
CA ASN A 147 13.48 -13.46 -4.53
C ASN A 147 13.42 -12.76 -5.89
N GLN A 148 14.54 -12.70 -6.62
CA GLN A 148 14.60 -12.12 -7.96
C GLN A 148 13.72 -12.89 -8.94
N GLN A 149 13.79 -14.22 -8.93
CA GLN A 149 12.93 -15.07 -9.76
C GLN A 149 11.45 -14.90 -9.40
N SER A 150 11.14 -14.80 -8.11
CA SER A 150 9.76 -14.59 -7.63
C SER A 150 9.23 -13.21 -8.05
N ALA A 151 10.08 -12.17 -7.99
CA ALA A 151 9.75 -10.83 -8.45
C ALA A 151 9.48 -10.80 -9.98
N GLN A 152 10.29 -11.50 -10.77
CA GLN A 152 10.11 -11.62 -12.21
C GLN A 152 8.76 -12.29 -12.56
N LEU A 153 8.46 -13.44 -11.95
CA LEU A 153 7.20 -14.14 -12.18
C LEU A 153 5.98 -13.29 -11.81
N LEU A 154 6.02 -12.63 -10.64
CA LEU A 154 4.93 -11.75 -10.19
C LEU A 154 4.67 -10.61 -11.20
N ILE A 155 5.74 -9.99 -11.69
CA ILE A 155 5.64 -8.88 -12.65
C ILE A 155 5.12 -9.37 -14.00
N GLU A 156 5.63 -10.48 -14.52
CA GLU A 156 5.12 -11.07 -15.78
C GLU A 156 3.63 -11.41 -15.70
N ASP A 157 3.18 -11.95 -14.57
CA ASP A 157 1.77 -12.26 -14.36
C ASP A 157 0.92 -10.99 -14.23
N LEU A 158 1.44 -9.95 -13.56
CA LEU A 158 0.80 -8.64 -13.50
C LEU A 158 0.65 -8.00 -14.88
N GLU A 159 1.65 -8.08 -15.74
CA GLU A 159 1.57 -7.56 -17.11
C GLU A 159 0.48 -8.27 -17.92
N LYS A 160 0.39 -9.60 -17.81
CA LYS A 160 -0.69 -10.37 -18.44
C LYS A 160 -2.07 -9.95 -17.91
N LEU A 161 -2.19 -9.77 -16.60
CA LEU A 161 -3.44 -9.34 -15.97
C LEU A 161 -3.83 -7.92 -16.39
N ILE A 162 -2.86 -6.98 -16.47
CA ILE A 162 -3.07 -5.63 -16.99
C ILE A 162 -3.57 -5.68 -18.43
N GLY A 163 -2.91 -6.46 -19.30
CA GLY A 163 -3.33 -6.62 -20.70
C GLY A 163 -4.74 -7.23 -20.83
N HIS A 164 -5.09 -8.18 -19.96
CA HIS A 164 -6.43 -8.74 -19.93
C HIS A 164 -7.49 -7.72 -19.45
N THR A 165 -7.17 -6.91 -18.44
CA THR A 165 -8.05 -5.84 -17.95
C THR A 165 -8.25 -4.76 -19.02
N GLU A 166 -7.19 -4.35 -19.71
CA GLU A 166 -7.27 -3.37 -20.81
C GLU A 166 -8.16 -3.86 -21.96
N ALA A 167 -8.04 -5.13 -22.34
CA ALA A 167 -8.78 -5.68 -23.46
C ALA A 167 -10.27 -5.92 -23.18
N ASN A 168 -10.63 -6.29 -21.94
CA ASN A 168 -11.95 -6.82 -21.62
C ASN A 168 -12.80 -5.94 -20.70
N LEU A 169 -12.21 -4.96 -20.02
CA LEU A 169 -12.94 -4.11 -19.06
C LEU A 169 -12.98 -2.65 -19.54
N PRO A 170 -14.14 -1.97 -19.45
CA PRO A 170 -14.29 -0.56 -19.80
C PRO A 170 -13.68 0.39 -18.74
N HIS A 171 -12.44 0.13 -18.33
CA HIS A 171 -11.76 0.88 -17.27
C HIS A 171 -11.62 2.38 -17.58
N ALA A 172 -11.47 2.75 -18.86
CA ALA A 172 -11.40 4.15 -19.27
C ALA A 172 -12.69 4.93 -19.01
N LYS A 173 -13.85 4.25 -19.04
CA LYS A 173 -15.16 4.85 -18.79
C LYS A 173 -15.43 5.00 -17.29
N PHE A 174 -15.15 3.97 -16.50
CA PHE A 174 -15.58 3.90 -15.10
C PHE A 174 -14.51 4.28 -14.07
N ALA A 175 -13.23 4.14 -14.42
CA ALA A 175 -12.08 4.40 -13.55
C ALA A 175 -10.90 5.01 -14.35
N PRO A 176 -11.07 6.21 -14.92
CA PRO A 176 -10.07 6.82 -15.79
C PRO A 176 -8.74 7.04 -15.07
N GLY A 177 -7.64 6.65 -15.70
CA GLY A 177 -6.27 6.86 -15.20
C GLY A 177 -5.79 5.88 -14.12
N GLN A 178 -6.66 5.04 -13.55
CA GLN A 178 -6.27 4.07 -12.52
C GLN A 178 -5.40 2.94 -13.08
N LEU A 179 -5.72 2.41 -14.26
CA LEU A 179 -4.88 1.39 -14.91
C LEU A 179 -3.46 1.92 -15.20
N GLU A 180 -3.33 3.19 -15.58
CA GLU A 180 -2.03 3.84 -15.79
C GLU A 180 -1.26 4.07 -14.49
N LYS A 181 -1.94 4.22 -13.35
CA LYS A 181 -1.29 4.20 -12.04
C LYS A 181 -0.69 2.82 -11.74
N VAL A 182 -1.44 1.75 -11.99
CA VAL A 182 -0.97 0.36 -11.81
C VAL A 182 0.20 0.06 -12.75
N ARG A 183 0.14 0.45 -14.03
CA ARG A 183 1.28 0.30 -14.97
C ARG A 183 2.54 0.96 -14.44
N ARG A 184 2.45 2.20 -13.94
CA ARG A 184 3.61 2.89 -13.36
C ARG A 184 4.19 2.17 -12.14
N GLN A 185 3.35 1.56 -11.31
CA GLN A 185 3.82 0.75 -10.18
C GLN A 185 4.53 -0.52 -10.65
N VAL A 186 4.01 -1.20 -11.68
CA VAL A 186 4.65 -2.39 -12.27
C VAL A 186 5.99 -2.02 -12.92
N GLU A 187 6.06 -0.90 -13.65
CA GLU A 187 7.33 -0.41 -14.20
C GLU A 187 8.32 -0.04 -13.10
N ALA A 188 7.89 0.60 -12.01
CA ALA A 188 8.75 0.85 -10.85
C ALA A 188 9.26 -0.46 -10.23
N ALA A 189 8.38 -1.46 -10.05
CA ALA A 189 8.77 -2.78 -9.55
C ALA A 189 9.81 -3.47 -10.44
N LYS A 190 9.69 -3.35 -11.77
CA LYS A 190 10.69 -3.87 -12.73
C LYS A 190 12.08 -3.30 -12.50
N THR A 191 12.19 -1.98 -12.28
CA THR A 191 13.49 -1.34 -12.05
C THR A 191 14.20 -1.82 -10.78
N HIS A 192 13.44 -2.40 -9.83
CA HIS A 192 13.98 -2.91 -8.57
C HIS A 192 14.36 -4.39 -8.60
N ILE A 193 14.02 -5.15 -9.67
CA ILE A 193 14.25 -6.61 -9.72
C ILE A 193 15.71 -6.98 -9.45
N GLU A 194 16.66 -6.28 -10.07
CA GLU A 194 18.08 -6.63 -10.02
C GLU A 194 18.76 -6.18 -8.72
N ASN A 195 18.37 -5.02 -8.17
CA ASN A 195 19.09 -4.36 -7.08
C ASN A 195 18.37 -4.43 -5.72
N ALA A 196 17.06 -4.68 -5.73
CA ALA A 196 16.22 -4.72 -4.53
C ALA A 196 14.99 -5.62 -4.74
N PRO A 197 15.17 -6.95 -4.94
CA PRO A 197 14.08 -7.85 -5.31
C PRO A 197 12.94 -7.91 -4.28
N GLN A 198 13.22 -7.68 -3.00
CA GLN A 198 12.15 -7.58 -1.99
C GLN A 198 11.27 -6.33 -2.15
N THR A 199 11.87 -5.19 -2.55
CA THR A 199 11.12 -3.99 -2.90
C THR A 199 10.31 -4.22 -4.16
N ALA A 200 10.88 -4.89 -5.17
CA ALA A 200 10.15 -5.27 -6.37
C ALA A 200 8.91 -6.14 -6.05
N ILE A 201 9.06 -7.13 -5.15
CA ILE A 201 7.94 -7.96 -4.69
C ILE A 201 6.89 -7.11 -3.96
N ALA A 202 7.28 -6.26 -3.02
CA ALA A 202 6.34 -5.44 -2.26
C ALA A 202 5.57 -4.46 -3.15
N THR A 203 6.27 -3.77 -4.07
CA THR A 203 5.64 -2.87 -5.04
C THR A 203 4.75 -3.63 -6.02
N GLY A 204 5.17 -4.82 -6.47
CA GLY A 204 4.35 -5.70 -7.31
C GLY A 204 3.10 -6.20 -6.59
N GLN A 205 3.19 -6.57 -5.32
CA GLN A 205 2.04 -6.95 -4.49
C GLN A 205 1.07 -5.79 -4.31
N GLN A 206 1.57 -4.57 -4.09
CA GLN A 206 0.70 -3.40 -4.05
C GLN A 206 0.03 -3.15 -5.40
N ALA A 207 0.76 -3.26 -6.51
CA ALA A 207 0.18 -3.13 -7.85
C ALA A 207 -0.87 -4.20 -8.14
N TYR A 208 -0.68 -5.42 -7.62
CA TYR A 208 -1.68 -6.49 -7.67
C TYR A 208 -2.96 -6.11 -6.93
N PHE A 209 -2.86 -5.63 -5.69
CA PHE A 209 -4.04 -5.20 -4.94
C PHE A 209 -4.74 -4.02 -5.60
N ASP A 210 -3.99 -2.98 -6.01
CA ASP A 210 -4.55 -1.84 -6.76
C ASP A 210 -5.24 -2.29 -8.06
N LEU A 211 -4.73 -3.34 -8.74
CA LEU A 211 -5.35 -3.90 -9.94
C LEU A 211 -6.63 -4.69 -9.63
N VAL A 212 -6.66 -5.45 -8.53
CA VAL A 212 -7.85 -6.18 -8.09
C VAL A 212 -8.95 -5.19 -7.70
N ASP A 213 -8.63 -4.19 -6.89
CA ASP A 213 -9.55 -3.13 -6.48
C ASP A 213 -10.12 -2.39 -7.69
N LEU A 214 -9.26 -2.05 -8.66
CA LEU A 214 -9.69 -1.44 -9.93
C LEU A 214 -10.68 -2.32 -10.69
N ARG A 215 -10.42 -3.63 -10.78
CA ARG A 215 -11.32 -4.55 -11.50
C ARG A 215 -12.66 -4.66 -10.81
N GLU A 216 -12.67 -4.75 -9.48
CA GLU A 216 -13.88 -4.76 -8.68
C GLU A 216 -14.69 -3.49 -8.88
N GLU A 217 -14.06 -2.31 -8.77
CA GLU A 217 -14.71 -1.01 -8.99
C GLU A 217 -15.31 -0.89 -10.40
N VAL A 218 -14.58 -1.31 -11.43
CA VAL A 218 -15.07 -1.26 -12.82
C VAL A 218 -16.25 -2.21 -13.02
N LEU A 219 -16.19 -3.43 -12.49
CA LEU A 219 -17.27 -4.40 -12.60
C LEU A 219 -18.52 -3.95 -11.86
N GLU A 220 -18.38 -3.38 -10.66
CA GLU A 220 -19.48 -2.82 -9.88
C GLU A 220 -20.17 -1.68 -10.64
N LYS A 221 -19.39 -0.70 -11.13
CA LYS A 221 -19.91 0.43 -11.89
C LYS A 221 -20.52 0.01 -13.21
N GLU A 222 -19.95 -0.98 -13.89
CA GLU A 222 -20.52 -1.54 -15.12
C GLU A 222 -21.85 -2.25 -14.85
N ALA A 223 -21.94 -3.03 -13.76
CA ALA A 223 -23.19 -3.68 -13.36
C ALA A 223 -24.27 -2.66 -12.98
N GLU A 224 -23.92 -1.63 -12.20
CA GLU A 224 -24.84 -0.52 -11.90
C GLU A 224 -25.29 0.17 -13.19
N PHE A 225 -24.36 0.54 -14.06
CA PHE A 225 -24.65 1.19 -15.33
C PHE A 225 -25.61 0.37 -16.20
N ASN A 226 -25.34 -0.93 -16.36
CA ASN A 226 -26.18 -1.82 -17.17
C ASN A 226 -27.57 -2.00 -16.56
N LEU A 227 -27.66 -2.13 -15.23
CA LEU A 227 -28.96 -2.22 -14.54
C LEU A 227 -29.81 -0.98 -14.79
N TRP A 228 -29.24 0.22 -14.62
CA TRP A 228 -29.96 1.46 -14.88
C TRP A 228 -30.33 1.61 -16.35
N LEU A 229 -29.44 1.24 -17.27
CA LEU A 229 -29.71 1.30 -18.70
C LEU A 229 -30.87 0.38 -19.09
N ASP A 230 -30.85 -0.87 -18.63
CA ASP A 230 -31.87 -1.87 -18.95
C ASP A 230 -33.22 -1.48 -18.37
N ASN A 231 -33.27 -1.05 -17.11
CA ASN A 231 -34.51 -0.54 -16.48
C ASN A 231 -35.09 0.66 -17.23
N THR A 232 -34.22 1.58 -17.68
CA THR A 232 -34.62 2.78 -18.42
C THR A 232 -35.15 2.43 -19.81
N LEU A 233 -34.53 1.46 -20.48
CA LEU A 233 -35.02 0.92 -21.76
C LEU A 233 -36.36 0.19 -21.61
N GLU A 234 -36.53 -0.60 -20.55
CA GLU A 234 -37.78 -1.30 -20.28
C GLU A 234 -38.92 -0.32 -19.97
N ALA A 235 -38.67 0.68 -19.11
CA ALA A 235 -39.64 1.74 -18.82
C ALA A 235 -40.02 2.53 -20.08
N MET A 236 -39.04 2.89 -20.93
CA MET A 236 -39.33 3.54 -22.21
C MET A 236 -40.15 2.66 -23.15
N ARG A 237 -39.83 1.37 -23.27
CA ARG A 237 -40.61 0.44 -24.12
C ARG A 237 -42.04 0.32 -23.63
N ALA A 238 -42.25 0.17 -22.32
CA ALA A 238 -43.58 0.12 -21.72
C ALA A 238 -44.36 1.42 -21.99
N LEU A 239 -43.71 2.58 -21.92
CA LEU A 239 -44.34 3.86 -22.27
C LEU A 239 -44.70 3.94 -23.75
N PHE A 240 -43.81 3.52 -24.66
CA PHE A 240 -44.10 3.45 -26.10
C PHE A 240 -45.29 2.56 -26.43
N GLU A 241 -45.32 1.35 -25.86
CA GLU A 241 -46.43 0.42 -26.05
C GLU A 241 -47.73 1.01 -25.49
N SER A 242 -47.67 1.64 -24.32
CA SER A 242 -48.80 2.36 -23.73
C SER A 242 -49.30 3.49 -24.63
N ILE A 243 -48.41 4.28 -25.24
CA ILE A 243 -48.78 5.37 -26.14
C ILE A 243 -49.46 4.81 -27.40
N ALA A 244 -48.88 3.78 -28.00
CA ALA A 244 -49.44 3.14 -29.19
C ALA A 244 -50.82 2.52 -28.92
N GLN A 245 -51.00 1.83 -27.78
CA GLN A 245 -52.25 1.19 -27.41
C GLN A 245 -53.36 2.19 -27.08
N ASN A 246 -53.01 3.32 -26.47
CA ASN A 246 -53.97 4.33 -26.04
C ASN A 246 -54.11 5.50 -27.02
N ARG A 247 -53.70 5.33 -28.29
CA ARG A 247 -53.89 6.34 -29.33
C ARG A 247 -55.38 6.58 -29.62
N ASN A 248 -56.17 5.52 -29.57
CA ASN A 248 -57.62 5.58 -29.67
C ASN A 248 -58.24 5.13 -28.35
N ILE A 249 -59.21 5.89 -27.86
CA ILE A 249 -60.04 5.52 -26.71
C ILE A 249 -61.42 5.07 -27.22
N THR A 250 -61.89 3.94 -26.71
CA THR A 250 -63.23 3.46 -27.00
C THR A 250 -64.19 4.01 -25.94
N LEU A 251 -65.17 4.81 -26.36
CA LEU A 251 -66.18 5.37 -25.50
C LEU A 251 -67.56 4.92 -25.96
N LYS A 252 -68.46 4.73 -24.98
CA LYS A 252 -69.86 4.44 -25.25
C LYS A 252 -70.55 5.75 -25.60
N VAL A 253 -71.03 5.87 -26.84
CA VAL A 253 -71.72 7.08 -27.33
C VAL A 253 -73.22 6.96 -27.11
N ASP A 254 -73.77 5.76 -27.24
CA ASP A 254 -75.19 5.46 -27.05
C ASP A 254 -75.40 4.10 -26.37
N GLU A 255 -76.64 3.72 -26.02
CA GLU A 255 -76.95 2.49 -25.28
C GLU A 255 -76.31 1.20 -25.85
N ASP A 256 -76.06 1.13 -27.16
CA ASP A 256 -75.46 -0.02 -27.85
C ASP A 256 -74.28 0.33 -28.79
N GLU A 257 -73.84 1.59 -28.87
CA GLU A 257 -72.79 2.02 -29.82
C GLU A 257 -71.48 2.41 -29.12
N LEU A 258 -70.38 1.77 -29.56
CA LEU A 258 -69.02 2.10 -29.16
C LEU A 258 -68.34 2.85 -30.30
N ALA A 259 -67.84 4.06 -30.02
CA ALA A 259 -67.04 4.82 -30.97
C ALA A 259 -65.58 4.87 -30.51
N GLU A 260 -64.67 4.73 -31.47
CA GLU A 260 -63.26 5.03 -31.26
C GLU A 260 -63.02 6.52 -31.48
N LYS A 261 -62.39 7.17 -30.50
CA LYS A 261 -62.01 8.59 -30.57
C LYS A 261 -60.49 8.69 -30.46
N GLU A 262 -59.86 9.41 -31.39
CA GLU A 262 -58.41 9.60 -31.41
C GLU A 262 -57.99 10.63 -30.35
N VAL A 263 -57.10 10.24 -29.45
CA VAL A 263 -56.67 11.05 -28.31
C VAL A 263 -55.93 12.31 -28.74
N ASP A 264 -55.12 12.23 -29.80
CA ASP A 264 -54.34 13.38 -30.29
C ASP A 264 -55.24 14.50 -30.83
N PHE A 265 -56.33 14.13 -31.52
CA PHE A 265 -57.35 15.07 -31.98
C PHE A 265 -57.94 15.86 -30.82
N TRP A 266 -58.36 15.17 -29.75
CA TRP A 266 -58.98 15.78 -28.57
C TRP A 266 -57.99 16.54 -27.68
N THR A 267 -56.70 16.24 -27.75
CA THR A 267 -55.64 16.95 -27.02
C THR A 267 -54.92 18.01 -27.87
N ARG A 268 -55.42 18.27 -29.09
CA ARG A 268 -54.89 19.29 -30.02
C ARG A 268 -53.39 19.11 -30.31
N GLY A 269 -52.95 17.89 -30.56
CA GLY A 269 -51.55 17.58 -30.91
C GLY A 269 -50.61 17.37 -29.71
N ALA A 270 -51.10 17.57 -28.48
CA ALA A 270 -50.25 17.42 -27.29
C ALA A 270 -49.86 15.95 -27.03
N TYR A 271 -50.65 14.99 -27.50
CA TYR A 271 -50.34 13.57 -27.41
C TYR A 271 -49.21 13.18 -28.38
N GLN A 272 -49.27 13.66 -29.63
CA GLN A 272 -48.20 13.49 -30.62
C GLN A 272 -46.90 14.16 -30.14
N ALA A 273 -46.98 15.38 -29.58
CA ALA A 273 -45.81 16.05 -29.01
C ALA A 273 -45.18 15.28 -27.84
N LEU A 274 -45.96 14.49 -27.11
CA LEU A 274 -45.45 13.58 -26.07
C LEU A 274 -44.77 12.37 -26.69
N GLU A 275 -45.36 11.76 -27.71
CA GLU A 275 -44.75 10.65 -28.47
C GLU A 275 -43.37 11.04 -29.04
N ASP A 276 -43.29 12.22 -29.67
CA ASP A 276 -42.05 12.75 -30.24
C ASP A 276 -40.95 12.95 -29.18
N GLN A 277 -41.32 13.38 -27.96
CA GLN A 277 -40.38 13.51 -26.85
C GLN A 277 -39.83 12.16 -26.38
N VAL A 278 -40.69 11.15 -26.27
CA VAL A 278 -40.27 9.79 -25.89
C VAL A 278 -39.34 9.20 -26.98
N GLU A 279 -39.62 9.48 -28.26
CA GLU A 279 -38.75 9.07 -29.37
C GLU A 279 -37.39 9.77 -29.38
N ALA A 280 -37.36 11.06 -29.08
CA ALA A 280 -36.10 11.78 -28.92
C ALA A 280 -35.22 11.17 -27.80
N LEU A 281 -35.82 10.85 -26.64
CA LEU A 281 -35.10 10.24 -25.51
C LEU A 281 -34.60 8.84 -25.84
N LYS A 282 -35.40 8.02 -26.52
CA LYS A 282 -34.98 6.69 -26.98
C LYS A 282 -33.79 6.80 -27.93
N LYS A 283 -33.88 7.69 -28.90
CA LYS A 283 -32.81 7.92 -29.88
C LYS A 283 -31.52 8.39 -29.20
N GLU A 284 -31.63 9.29 -28.23
CA GLU A 284 -30.48 9.75 -27.42
C GLU A 284 -29.78 8.57 -26.75
N LEU A 285 -30.54 7.67 -26.13
CA LEU A 285 -30.02 6.52 -25.40
C LEU A 285 -29.40 5.46 -26.32
N GLU A 286 -30.00 5.21 -27.48
CA GLU A 286 -29.51 4.23 -28.48
C GLU A 286 -28.25 4.72 -29.18
N GLU A 287 -28.20 5.99 -29.61
CA GLU A 287 -27.06 6.56 -30.34
C GLU A 287 -25.85 6.80 -29.42
N ASN A 288 -26.08 7.18 -28.16
CA ASN A 288 -25.01 7.49 -27.21
C ASN A 288 -24.69 6.36 -26.22
N ARG A 289 -25.14 5.12 -26.44
CA ARG A 289 -24.98 4.01 -25.48
C ARG A 289 -23.56 3.84 -24.92
N LYS A 290 -22.54 4.11 -25.73
CA LYS A 290 -21.13 3.99 -25.32
C LYS A 290 -20.64 5.17 -24.47
N THR A 291 -21.11 6.38 -24.77
CA THR A 291 -20.62 7.65 -24.21
C THR A 291 -21.52 8.23 -23.12
N ILE A 292 -22.77 7.78 -23.03
CA ILE A 292 -23.73 8.25 -22.04
C ILE A 292 -23.25 7.95 -20.61
N SER A 293 -23.44 8.92 -19.73
CA SER A 293 -23.11 8.81 -18.30
C SER A 293 -24.24 8.16 -17.52
N LEU A 294 -23.92 7.66 -16.33
CA LEU A 294 -24.90 7.08 -15.41
C LEU A 294 -25.92 8.12 -14.94
N GLU A 295 -25.45 9.34 -14.70
CA GLU A 295 -26.28 10.47 -14.27
C GLU A 295 -27.33 10.80 -15.33
N ARG A 296 -26.94 10.83 -16.61
CA ARG A 296 -27.88 11.10 -17.70
C ARG A 296 -28.91 9.99 -17.86
N ILE A 297 -28.53 8.72 -17.65
CA ILE A 297 -29.50 7.61 -17.65
C ILE A 297 -30.54 7.79 -16.54
N LYS A 298 -30.09 8.15 -15.33
CA LYS A 298 -30.99 8.41 -14.18
C LYS A 298 -31.93 9.58 -14.45
N GLU A 299 -31.44 10.65 -15.08
CA GLU A 299 -32.27 11.78 -15.52
C GLU A 299 -33.31 11.36 -16.55
N ILE A 300 -32.91 10.61 -17.58
CA ILE A 300 -33.82 10.11 -18.61
C ILE A 300 -34.92 9.25 -17.98
N LEU A 301 -34.60 8.37 -17.02
CA LEU A 301 -35.63 7.59 -16.32
C LEU A 301 -36.66 8.49 -15.61
N ALA A 302 -36.20 9.55 -14.92
CA ALA A 302 -37.10 10.50 -14.25
C ALA A 302 -37.96 11.30 -15.27
N GLU A 303 -37.39 11.65 -16.41
CA GLU A 303 -38.13 12.26 -17.53
C GLU A 303 -39.21 11.29 -18.06
N VAL A 304 -38.87 10.00 -18.25
CA VAL A 304 -39.83 8.96 -18.68
C VAL A 304 -40.97 8.80 -17.68
N GLU A 305 -40.70 8.77 -16.38
CA GLU A 305 -41.76 8.72 -15.34
C GLU A 305 -42.68 9.95 -15.39
N THR A 306 -42.11 11.12 -15.70
CA THR A 306 -42.86 12.37 -15.84
C THR A 306 -43.73 12.34 -17.10
N LEU A 307 -43.18 11.87 -18.23
CA LEU A 307 -43.92 11.68 -19.47
C LEU A 307 -45.04 10.65 -19.31
N GLN A 308 -44.82 9.57 -18.54
CA GLN A 308 -45.86 8.60 -18.24
C GLN A 308 -47.01 9.19 -17.41
N LYS A 309 -46.71 10.09 -16.45
CA LYS A 309 -47.76 10.85 -15.73
C LYS A 309 -48.52 11.76 -16.69
N ARG A 310 -47.79 12.48 -17.55
CA ARG A 310 -48.37 13.38 -18.54
C ARG A 310 -49.26 12.65 -19.54
N GLN A 311 -48.88 11.44 -19.96
CA GLN A 311 -49.68 10.57 -20.82
C GLN A 311 -51.05 10.29 -20.18
N ARG A 312 -51.08 9.90 -18.90
CA ARG A 312 -52.33 9.62 -18.18
C ARG A 312 -53.20 10.87 -18.04
N GLU A 313 -52.60 12.03 -17.81
CA GLU A 313 -53.33 13.30 -17.76
C GLU A 313 -53.95 13.64 -19.12
N LEU A 314 -53.20 13.49 -20.21
CA LEU A 314 -53.71 13.73 -21.58
C LEU A 314 -54.82 12.76 -21.96
N LEU A 315 -54.74 11.49 -21.56
CA LEU A 315 -55.82 10.52 -21.75
C LEU A 315 -57.08 10.94 -21.00
N LYS A 316 -56.94 11.38 -19.74
CA LYS A 316 -58.05 11.88 -18.95
C LYS A 316 -58.65 13.14 -19.59
N GLU A 317 -57.82 14.09 -20.02
CA GLU A 317 -58.23 15.31 -20.70
C GLU A 317 -59.00 15.00 -22.00
N ALA A 318 -58.53 14.04 -22.79
CA ALA A 318 -59.21 13.60 -24.00
C ALA A 318 -60.61 13.05 -23.70
N VAL A 319 -60.72 12.15 -22.70
CA VAL A 319 -62.01 11.58 -22.27
C VAL A 319 -62.97 12.69 -21.80
N GLU A 320 -62.49 13.60 -20.95
CA GLU A 320 -63.31 14.71 -20.43
C GLU A 320 -63.80 15.62 -21.56
N ARG A 321 -62.96 15.89 -22.57
CA ARG A 321 -63.35 16.70 -23.74
C ARG A 321 -64.36 16.00 -24.64
N VAL A 322 -64.25 14.67 -24.84
CA VAL A 322 -65.26 13.90 -25.57
C VAL A 322 -66.61 13.97 -24.85
N ILE A 323 -66.63 13.70 -23.54
CA ILE A 323 -67.86 13.77 -22.73
C ILE A 323 -68.45 15.17 -22.76
N SER A 324 -67.61 16.20 -22.62
CA SER A 324 -68.02 17.59 -22.72
C SER A 324 -68.64 17.90 -24.09
N SER A 325 -68.08 17.36 -25.17
CA SER A 325 -68.64 17.49 -26.52
C SER A 325 -70.00 16.83 -26.68
N GLN A 326 -70.17 15.62 -26.17
CA GLN A 326 -71.45 14.92 -26.19
C GLN A 326 -72.50 15.71 -25.41
N ALA A 327 -72.14 16.20 -24.22
CA ALA A 327 -73.00 17.07 -23.43
C ALA A 327 -73.39 18.37 -24.18
N ARG A 328 -72.54 18.91 -25.07
CA ARG A 328 -72.93 20.07 -25.91
C ARG A 328 -74.07 19.73 -26.86
N ALA A 329 -73.99 18.57 -27.52
CA ALA A 329 -75.05 18.11 -28.42
C ALA A 329 -76.34 17.83 -27.64
N GLU A 330 -76.26 17.13 -26.50
CA GLU A 330 -77.43 16.86 -25.63
C GLU A 330 -78.09 18.15 -25.12
N ILE A 331 -77.30 19.13 -24.67
CA ILE A 331 -77.81 20.46 -24.31
C ILE A 331 -78.52 21.10 -25.51
N GLY A 332 -77.98 20.92 -26.71
CA GLY A 332 -78.60 21.39 -27.93
C GLY A 332 -79.96 20.77 -28.20
N ASP A 333 -80.08 19.45 -28.03
CA ASP A 333 -81.36 18.75 -28.15
C ASP A 333 -82.39 19.27 -27.14
N VAL A 334 -81.98 19.50 -25.88
CA VAL A 334 -82.87 20.09 -24.85
C VAL A 334 -83.32 21.51 -25.26
N ILE A 335 -82.44 22.32 -25.84
CA ILE A 335 -82.79 23.66 -26.34
C ILE A 335 -83.83 23.54 -27.47
N VAL A 336 -83.60 22.67 -28.45
CA VAL A 336 -84.53 22.44 -29.57
C VAL A 336 -85.89 21.97 -29.06
N GLU A 337 -85.94 20.92 -28.23
CA GLU A 337 -87.20 20.40 -27.68
C GLU A 337 -87.97 21.44 -26.86
N THR A 338 -87.26 22.29 -26.12
CA THR A 338 -87.87 23.35 -25.31
C THR A 338 -88.47 24.42 -26.21
N LEU A 339 -87.76 24.85 -27.25
CA LEU A 339 -88.21 25.89 -28.18
C LEU A 339 -89.31 25.38 -29.12
N GLU A 340 -89.31 24.10 -29.48
CA GLU A 340 -90.40 23.49 -30.26
C GLU A 340 -91.74 23.51 -29.50
N LYS A 341 -91.72 23.28 -28.18
CA LYS A 341 -92.91 23.42 -27.31
C LYS A 341 -93.46 24.85 -27.30
N GLU A 342 -92.59 25.85 -27.48
CA GLU A 342 -92.94 27.27 -27.61
C GLU A 342 -93.34 27.68 -29.05
N GLY A 343 -93.37 26.73 -29.99
CA GLY A 343 -93.83 26.95 -31.37
C GLY A 343 -92.75 27.39 -32.35
N PHE A 344 -91.47 27.20 -32.01
CA PHE A 344 -90.36 27.30 -32.96
C PHE A 344 -90.16 25.97 -33.71
N THR A 345 -89.43 26.03 -34.82
CA THR A 345 -88.99 24.87 -35.61
C THR A 345 -87.50 24.98 -35.88
N LEU A 346 -86.77 23.87 -35.75
CA LEU A 346 -85.35 23.80 -36.09
C LEU A 346 -85.14 24.15 -37.57
N GLU A 347 -84.23 25.10 -37.82
CA GLU A 347 -83.76 25.43 -39.17
C GLU A 347 -82.45 24.70 -39.45
N GLU A 348 -81.46 24.84 -38.54
CA GLU A 348 -80.15 24.22 -38.69
C GLU A 348 -79.43 24.10 -37.33
N SER A 349 -78.59 23.08 -37.18
CA SER A 349 -77.70 22.91 -36.03
C SER A 349 -76.42 22.15 -36.40
N GLY A 350 -75.36 22.33 -35.61
CA GLY A 350 -74.11 21.61 -35.80
C GLY A 350 -72.93 22.22 -35.03
N TYR A 351 -71.77 21.61 -35.17
CA TYR A 351 -70.52 22.15 -34.64
C TYR A 351 -69.93 23.19 -35.59
N GLU A 352 -69.40 24.26 -35.01
CA GLU A 352 -68.57 25.24 -35.71
C GLU A 352 -67.46 24.55 -36.52
N GLN A 353 -67.40 24.85 -37.81
CA GLN A 353 -66.46 24.26 -38.78
C GLN A 353 -66.51 22.73 -38.84
N SER A 354 -67.63 22.10 -38.45
CA SER A 354 -67.76 20.65 -38.33
C SER A 354 -66.73 20.01 -37.39
N ASP A 355 -66.15 20.78 -36.46
CA ASP A 355 -65.19 20.30 -35.48
C ASP A 355 -65.87 20.13 -34.11
N GLU A 356 -66.01 18.87 -33.67
CA GLU A 356 -66.66 18.50 -32.40
C GLU A 356 -66.03 19.19 -31.17
N ARG A 357 -64.79 19.68 -31.27
CA ARG A 357 -64.10 20.40 -30.18
C ARG A 357 -64.62 21.82 -29.97
N ASN A 358 -65.35 22.36 -30.94
CA ASN A 358 -65.78 23.75 -30.97
C ASN A 358 -67.23 23.93 -30.47
N THR A 359 -67.72 25.15 -30.63
CA THR A 359 -69.08 25.57 -30.24
C THR A 359 -70.14 24.80 -31.00
N TYR A 360 -71.21 24.38 -30.32
CA TYR A 360 -72.39 23.82 -30.96
C TYR A 360 -73.43 24.91 -31.17
N LEU A 361 -73.84 25.14 -32.42
CA LEU A 361 -74.78 26.19 -32.82
C LEU A 361 -76.13 25.59 -33.18
N ILE A 362 -77.19 26.31 -32.84
CA ILE A 362 -78.58 25.92 -33.09
C ILE A 362 -79.32 27.16 -33.56
N LYS A 363 -80.05 27.06 -34.66
CA LYS A 363 -80.97 28.10 -35.13
C LYS A 363 -82.37 27.54 -35.25
N VAL A 364 -83.30 28.22 -34.60
CA VAL A 364 -84.73 27.91 -34.69
C VAL A 364 -85.52 29.14 -35.13
N VAL A 365 -86.64 28.92 -35.81
CA VAL A 365 -87.51 29.97 -36.35
C VAL A 365 -88.96 29.70 -35.98
N ASN A 366 -89.74 30.75 -35.65
CA ASN A 366 -91.18 30.61 -35.42
C ASN A 366 -92.00 31.09 -36.62
N ARG A 367 -93.32 30.84 -36.60
CA ARG A 367 -94.24 31.27 -37.66
C ARG A 367 -94.34 32.80 -37.84
N ALA A 368 -93.91 33.59 -36.86
CA ALA A 368 -93.89 35.05 -36.93
C ALA A 368 -92.61 35.59 -37.60
N GLY A 369 -91.65 34.72 -37.94
CA GLY A 369 -90.36 35.09 -38.52
C GLY A 369 -89.33 35.55 -37.49
N THR A 370 -89.54 35.27 -36.20
CA THR A 370 -88.52 35.45 -35.16
C THR A 370 -87.54 34.28 -35.22
N GLU A 371 -86.26 34.59 -35.32
CA GLU A 371 -85.16 33.63 -35.31
C GLU A 371 -84.45 33.66 -33.96
N VAL A 372 -84.06 32.49 -33.45
CA VAL A 372 -83.30 32.34 -32.21
C VAL A 372 -82.07 31.51 -32.53
N VAL A 373 -80.90 32.05 -32.20
CA VAL A 373 -79.62 31.35 -32.33
C VAL A 373 -79.08 31.08 -30.94
N ALA A 374 -78.94 29.81 -30.59
CA ALA A 374 -78.26 29.38 -29.37
C ALA A 374 -76.85 28.86 -29.70
N ALA A 375 -75.90 29.22 -28.86
CA ALA A 375 -74.52 28.77 -28.92
C ALA A 375 -74.15 28.08 -27.61
N VAL A 376 -73.73 26.81 -27.71
CA VAL A 376 -73.20 26.04 -26.58
C VAL A 376 -71.68 26.05 -26.68
N VAL A 377 -71.05 26.93 -25.90
CA VAL A 377 -69.63 27.23 -25.95
C VAL A 377 -68.86 26.38 -24.93
N PRO A 378 -67.81 25.64 -25.34
CA PRO A 378 -66.96 24.90 -24.43
C PRO A 378 -66.05 25.82 -23.61
N ASP A 379 -65.88 25.53 -22.32
CA ASP A 379 -64.80 26.08 -21.50
C ASP A 379 -63.66 25.05 -21.43
N ASP A 380 -62.61 25.30 -22.21
CA ASP A 380 -61.42 24.43 -22.30
C ASP A 380 -60.66 24.27 -20.98
N ALA A 381 -60.82 25.19 -20.02
CA ALA A 381 -60.12 25.15 -18.74
C ALA A 381 -60.83 24.27 -17.70
N THR A 382 -62.17 24.21 -17.77
CA THR A 382 -62.99 23.43 -16.82
C THR A 382 -63.63 22.19 -17.44
N ASN A 383 -63.53 22.02 -18.77
CA ASN A 383 -64.25 21.02 -19.55
C ASN A 383 -65.79 21.11 -19.38
N THR A 384 -66.30 22.28 -18.98
CA THR A 384 -67.74 22.55 -18.86
C THR A 384 -68.28 23.26 -20.10
N ASN A 385 -69.60 23.37 -20.20
CA ASN A 385 -70.26 24.02 -21.33
C ASN A 385 -71.11 25.19 -20.84
N THR A 386 -71.14 26.26 -21.62
CA THR A 386 -71.95 27.45 -21.35
C THR A 386 -72.93 27.69 -22.49
N VAL A 387 -74.12 28.18 -22.17
CA VAL A 387 -75.17 28.44 -23.16
C VAL A 387 -75.41 29.93 -23.30
N SER A 388 -75.29 30.43 -24.53
CA SER A 388 -75.67 31.78 -24.95
C SER A 388 -76.87 31.68 -25.89
N VAL A 389 -77.87 32.55 -25.73
CA VAL A 389 -79.06 32.58 -26.57
C VAL A 389 -79.24 33.99 -27.12
N ASN A 390 -79.40 34.10 -28.44
CA ASN A 390 -79.54 35.35 -29.18
C ASN A 390 -80.83 35.33 -29.97
N THR A 391 -81.58 36.43 -29.98
CA THR A 391 -82.84 36.54 -30.71
C THR A 391 -82.72 37.59 -31.82
N PHE A 392 -83.25 37.26 -33.00
CA PHE A 392 -83.25 38.09 -34.19
C PHE A 392 -84.70 38.22 -34.68
N ASP A 393 -85.34 39.36 -34.44
CA ASP A 393 -86.70 39.61 -34.92
C ASP A 393 -86.66 40.48 -36.18
N LYS A 394 -87.10 39.92 -37.32
CA LYS A 394 -87.21 40.65 -38.59
C LYS A 394 -88.40 41.63 -38.59
N ASN A 395 -89.35 41.49 -37.67
CA ASN A 395 -90.60 42.24 -37.60
C ASN A 395 -90.73 42.98 -36.25
N VAL A 396 -89.80 43.89 -35.95
CA VAL A 396 -89.80 44.63 -34.68
C VAL A 396 -91.06 45.50 -34.53
N LEU A 397 -91.82 45.27 -33.44
CA LEU A 397 -92.95 46.11 -33.03
C LEU A 397 -92.67 46.96 -31.77
N SER A 398 -91.61 46.68 -30.99
CA SER A 398 -91.10 47.49 -29.86
C SER A 398 -90.03 46.70 -29.09
N ASP A 399 -88.97 47.36 -28.58
CA ASP A 399 -87.91 46.76 -27.75
C ASP A 399 -88.46 46.04 -26.50
N GLN A 400 -89.60 46.52 -25.96
CA GLN A 400 -90.28 45.90 -24.81
C GLN A 400 -90.81 44.49 -25.13
N VAL A 401 -91.35 44.28 -26.32
CA VAL A 401 -91.95 43.00 -26.74
C VAL A 401 -90.86 41.96 -27.00
N THR A 402 -89.71 42.40 -27.52
CA THR A 402 -88.52 41.56 -27.70
C THR A 402 -87.98 41.09 -26.35
N GLY A 403 -87.89 41.99 -25.36
CA GLY A 403 -87.43 41.65 -24.01
C GLY A 403 -88.36 40.67 -23.27
N GLU A 404 -89.68 40.86 -23.33
CA GLU A 404 -90.64 39.97 -22.67
C GLU A 404 -90.63 38.55 -23.24
N ARG A 405 -90.53 38.41 -24.58
CA ARG A 405 -90.41 37.11 -25.24
C ARG A 405 -89.13 36.39 -24.84
N PHE A 406 -88.04 37.13 -24.73
CA PHE A 406 -86.75 36.58 -24.38
C PHE A 406 -86.69 36.08 -22.94
N GLU A 407 -87.29 36.81 -22.00
CA GLU A 407 -87.48 36.31 -20.63
C GLU A 407 -88.34 35.05 -20.60
N GLY A 408 -89.35 34.93 -21.48
CA GLY A 408 -90.13 33.71 -21.66
C GLY A 408 -89.28 32.51 -22.08
N ILE A 409 -88.46 32.67 -23.13
CA ILE A 409 -87.52 31.65 -23.63
C ILE A 409 -86.52 31.26 -22.53
N ARG A 410 -85.93 32.26 -21.86
CA ARG A 410 -84.96 32.03 -20.78
C ARG A 410 -85.57 31.22 -19.65
N LYS A 411 -86.79 31.58 -19.24
CA LYS A 411 -87.51 30.88 -18.18
C LYS A 411 -87.80 29.43 -18.55
N ALA A 412 -88.23 29.17 -19.78
CA ALA A 412 -88.46 27.81 -20.28
C ALA A 412 -87.18 26.96 -20.26
N LEU A 413 -86.05 27.52 -20.68
CA LEU A 413 -84.76 26.82 -20.67
C LEU A 413 -84.24 26.57 -19.24
N VAL A 414 -84.43 27.50 -18.31
CA VAL A 414 -84.09 27.31 -16.89
C VAL A 414 -84.99 26.25 -16.24
N GLU A 415 -86.29 26.22 -16.56
CA GLU A 415 -87.23 25.19 -16.10
C GLU A 415 -86.87 23.79 -16.65
N ALA A 416 -86.27 23.73 -17.85
CA ALA A 416 -85.69 22.51 -18.41
C ALA A 416 -84.35 22.10 -17.78
N GLY A 417 -83.82 22.88 -16.82
CA GLY A 417 -82.62 22.55 -16.05
C GLY A 417 -81.31 23.12 -16.62
N LEU A 418 -81.36 23.96 -17.65
CA LEU A 418 -80.17 24.58 -18.23
C LEU A 418 -79.76 25.84 -17.47
N GLN A 419 -78.46 25.92 -17.11
CA GLN A 419 -77.86 27.15 -16.59
C GLN A 419 -77.57 28.09 -17.77
N VAL A 420 -78.57 28.86 -18.17
CA VAL A 420 -78.46 29.82 -19.28
C VAL A 420 -77.75 31.08 -18.81
N GLY A 421 -76.67 31.45 -19.50
CA GLY A 421 -75.89 32.66 -19.28
C GLY A 421 -76.62 33.94 -19.69
N GLN A 422 -76.14 35.09 -19.21
CA GLN A 422 -76.86 36.36 -19.35
C GLN A 422 -77.21 36.71 -20.81
N THR A 423 -78.47 37.08 -20.92
CA THR A 423 -79.19 37.56 -22.10
C THR A 423 -78.63 38.89 -22.58
N VAL A 424 -77.79 38.89 -23.62
CA VAL A 424 -77.38 40.13 -24.28
C VAL A 424 -78.49 40.58 -25.23
N CYS A 425 -79.40 41.40 -24.73
CA CYS A 425 -80.03 42.40 -25.59
C CYS A 425 -78.99 43.51 -25.80
N GLU A 426 -77.99 43.29 -26.66
CA GLU A 426 -77.26 44.42 -27.24
C GLU A 426 -78.29 45.17 -28.12
N ASP A 427 -78.20 46.50 -28.19
CA ASP A 427 -79.04 47.32 -29.10
C ASP A 427 -78.96 46.84 -30.58
N ALA A 428 -78.03 45.94 -30.88
CA ALA A 428 -78.03 45.06 -32.04
C ALA A 428 -77.68 43.61 -31.63
N PRO A 429 -78.38 42.58 -32.12
CA PRO A 429 -77.98 41.20 -31.91
C PRO A 429 -76.59 40.94 -32.53
N LEU A 430 -75.84 39.94 -32.02
CA LEU A 430 -74.53 39.53 -32.55
C LEU A 430 -74.69 39.05 -34.00
N LYS A 431 -74.57 39.99 -34.96
CA LYS A 431 -74.81 39.74 -36.38
C LYS A 431 -73.88 38.66 -36.94
N GLU A 432 -72.72 38.50 -36.32
CA GLU A 432 -71.72 37.50 -36.64
C GLU A 432 -72.21 36.07 -36.39
N LEU A 433 -73.25 35.86 -35.57
CA LEU A 433 -73.86 34.55 -35.33
C LEU A 433 -75.12 34.31 -36.17
N TYR A 434 -75.51 35.25 -37.04
CA TYR A 434 -76.74 35.16 -37.82
C TYR A 434 -76.61 34.17 -39.00
N ASP A 435 -75.46 34.17 -39.67
CA ASP A 435 -75.16 33.32 -40.82
C ASP A 435 -74.50 32.01 -40.37
N ILE A 436 -75.25 31.20 -39.62
CA ILE A 436 -74.71 29.94 -39.08
C ILE A 436 -74.33 28.95 -40.19
N ASP A 437 -74.98 29.00 -41.36
CA ASP A 437 -74.67 28.17 -42.53
C ASP A 437 -73.20 28.35 -42.97
N GLU A 438 -72.66 29.57 -42.88
CA GLU A 438 -71.26 29.86 -43.19
C GLU A 438 -70.31 29.41 -42.08
N ILE A 439 -70.72 29.51 -40.82
CA ILE A 439 -69.92 29.13 -39.64
C ILE A 439 -69.77 27.61 -39.50
N LEU A 440 -70.80 26.84 -39.89
CA LEU A 440 -70.81 25.39 -39.76
C LEU A 440 -69.94 24.66 -40.80
N LYS A 441 -69.64 25.32 -41.94
CA LYS A 441 -68.81 24.73 -43.02
C LYS A 441 -67.37 24.50 -42.56
N GLU A 442 -66.78 23.38 -42.97
CA GLU A 442 -65.36 23.02 -42.70
C GLU A 442 -64.34 24.10 -43.08
N GLN A 443 -64.65 24.97 -44.05
CA GLN A 443 -63.80 26.10 -44.49
C GLN A 443 -64.43 27.48 -44.21
N GLY A 444 -65.41 27.54 -43.31
CA GLY A 444 -66.09 28.77 -42.91
C GLY A 444 -65.20 29.71 -42.08
N GLU A 445 -65.62 30.96 -41.93
CA GLU A 445 -64.86 32.00 -41.20
C GLU A 445 -64.75 31.74 -39.68
N GLY A 446 -65.49 30.76 -39.14
CA GLY A 446 -65.55 30.44 -37.71
C GLY A 446 -66.19 31.56 -36.89
N ILE A 447 -66.37 31.36 -35.59
CA ILE A 447 -66.89 32.39 -34.69
C ILE A 447 -65.73 33.32 -34.29
N PRO A 448 -65.84 34.64 -34.49
CA PRO A 448 -64.80 35.57 -34.09
C PRO A 448 -64.50 35.50 -32.58
N LYS A 449 -63.20 35.50 -32.21
CA LYS A 449 -62.77 35.36 -30.80
C LYS A 449 -63.36 36.40 -29.85
N ASN A 450 -63.56 37.64 -30.33
CA ASN A 450 -64.20 38.70 -29.57
C ASN A 450 -65.69 38.43 -29.26
N VAL A 451 -66.35 37.59 -30.07
CA VAL A 451 -67.73 37.15 -29.86
C VAL A 451 -67.77 36.02 -28.82
N LEU A 452 -66.82 35.09 -28.88
CA LEU A 452 -66.64 34.04 -27.87
C LEU A 452 -66.25 34.62 -26.50
N GLU A 453 -65.28 35.53 -26.43
CA GLU A 453 -64.87 36.19 -25.19
C GLU A 453 -65.99 37.02 -24.56
N LYS A 454 -66.83 37.66 -25.38
CA LYS A 454 -68.06 38.30 -24.89
C LYS A 454 -68.98 37.23 -24.29
N ALA A 455 -69.29 36.16 -25.02
CA ALA A 455 -70.15 35.07 -24.53
C ALA A 455 -69.63 34.42 -23.23
N GLU A 456 -68.31 34.29 -23.05
CA GLU A 456 -67.65 33.75 -21.84
C GLU A 456 -67.62 34.76 -20.67
N MET A 457 -67.20 36.02 -20.91
CA MET A 457 -67.06 37.04 -19.85
C MET A 457 -68.40 37.44 -19.20
N LEU A 458 -69.50 37.31 -19.93
CA LEU A 458 -70.85 37.63 -19.46
C LEU A 458 -71.37 36.65 -18.38
N ASN A 459 -70.74 35.49 -18.21
CA ASN A 459 -71.06 34.53 -17.16
C ASN A 459 -70.22 34.70 -15.89
N GLY A 460 -68.99 35.23 -16.00
CA GLY A 460 -68.10 35.47 -14.86
C GLY A 460 -68.60 36.53 -13.87
N GLN A 461 -69.50 37.42 -14.30
CA GLN A 461 -70.13 38.42 -13.41
C GLN A 461 -71.26 37.81 -12.56
N SER A 462 -72.01 36.83 -13.08
CA SER A 462 -73.07 36.12 -12.34
C SER A 462 -72.53 35.27 -11.19
N ALA A 463 -71.36 34.63 -11.34
CA ALA A 463 -70.74 33.85 -10.28
C ALA A 463 -70.26 34.70 -9.08
N LYS A 464 -70.03 36.01 -9.29
CA LYS A 464 -69.71 36.97 -8.21
C LYS A 464 -70.95 37.53 -7.54
N GLU A 465 -72.03 37.75 -8.29
CA GLU A 465 -73.30 38.28 -7.74
C GLU A 465 -74.15 37.21 -7.03
N ALA A 466 -74.01 35.93 -7.37
CA ALA A 466 -74.64 34.82 -6.64
C ALA A 466 -73.91 34.43 -5.34
N ARG A 467 -72.76 35.06 -5.02
CA ARG A 467 -71.98 34.85 -3.79
C ARG A 467 -71.91 36.09 -2.88
N SER A 468 -72.69 37.13 -3.17
CA SER A 468 -72.99 38.26 -2.27
C SER A 468 -74.42 38.15 -1.77
#